data_AF-J3LPX3-F1
#
_entry.id   AF-J3LPX3-F1
#
_cell.length_a   1.000
_cell.length_b   1.000
_cell.length_c   1.000
_cell.angle_alpha   90.00
_cell.angle_beta   90.00
_cell.angle_gamma   90.00
#
_symmetry.space_group_name_H-M   'P 1'
#
loop_
_entity.id
_entity.type
_entity.pdbx_description
1 polymer ?
#
loop_
_entity_poly.entity_id
_entity_poly.type
_entity_poly.pdbx_seq_one_letter_code
_entity_poly.pdbx_strand_id
1 'polypeptide(L)'
;MSKVLLQPGTCPPNITERLPYMDPEFNATGELTELSDVYSLGVIILRLLTGMAPLSLSKKVAEALESDSLHLLIDKSAGGWPYIEAKQLALLGVSCTEMMAEKRPGLFTKVWKVVEPLMRKSHAASWPYYPSGESCAPAPFICPIAMEIMRDPQVASDGFTYEAEAIRSWFDKGNNSPMTNLALPNLHLTPNRVLRSSIHEYLQQQKKQQQTDS
;
A
#
# COMPACT_ATOMS: atom_id res chain seq x y z
N MET A 1 24.83 -21.68 1.11
CA MET A 1 23.49 -21.52 1.70
C MET A 1 23.52 -20.31 2.62
N SER A 2 23.17 -19.15 2.08
CA SER A 2 23.28 -17.86 2.76
C SER A 2 22.15 -17.75 3.78
N LYS A 3 22.49 -17.75 5.07
CA LYS A 3 21.55 -17.42 6.15
C LYS A 3 21.14 -15.96 5.96
N VAL A 4 19.92 -15.76 5.48
CA VAL A 4 19.17 -14.50 5.59
C VAL A 4 18.81 -14.33 7.05
N LEU A 5 19.79 -13.95 7.88
CA LEU A 5 19.54 -13.41 9.20
C LEU A 5 19.63 -11.90 9.05
N LEU A 6 18.45 -11.27 9.06
CA LEU A 6 18.28 -9.83 9.26
C LEU A 6 19.14 -9.43 10.46
N GLN A 7 20.18 -8.63 10.23
CA GLN A 7 20.92 -8.03 11.34
C GLN A 7 19.95 -7.13 12.11
N PRO A 8 19.84 -7.26 13.45
CA PRO A 8 18.96 -6.40 14.23
C PRO A 8 19.40 -4.94 14.05
N GLY A 9 18.50 -4.08 13.58
CA GLY A 9 18.69 -2.64 13.67
C GLY A 9 18.88 -2.21 15.12
N THR A 10 19.58 -1.10 15.35
CA THR A 10 19.92 -0.54 16.67
C THR A 10 18.73 -0.04 17.50
N CYS A 11 17.50 -0.23 17.03
CA CYS A 11 16.29 0.04 17.79
C CYS A 11 15.66 -1.31 18.16
N PRO A 12 15.53 -1.66 19.45
CA PRO A 12 14.79 -2.86 19.83
C PRO A 12 13.38 -2.70 19.24
N PRO A 13 12.90 -3.66 18.42
CA PRO A 13 11.56 -3.56 17.87
C PRO A 13 10.59 -3.44 19.03
N ASN A 14 9.66 -2.46 18.97
CA ASN A 14 8.60 -2.36 19.95
C ASN A 14 7.67 -3.57 19.76
N ILE A 15 7.99 -4.68 20.43
CA ILE A 15 7.31 -5.98 20.26
C ILE A 15 5.81 -5.81 20.52
N THR A 16 5.44 -4.99 21.51
CA THR A 16 4.06 -4.65 21.86
C THR A 16 3.26 -3.98 20.72
N GLU A 17 3.91 -3.23 19.83
CA GLU A 17 3.24 -2.65 18.66
C GLU A 17 3.01 -3.67 17.54
N ARG A 18 3.82 -4.73 17.47
CA ARG A 18 3.77 -5.75 16.41
C ARG A 18 2.88 -6.93 16.75
N LEU A 19 2.80 -7.29 18.03
CA LEU A 19 2.00 -8.41 18.53
C LEU A 19 0.57 -8.47 17.97
N PRO A 20 -0.18 -7.36 17.84
CA PRO A 20 -1.54 -7.40 17.32
C PRO A 20 -1.65 -7.83 15.85
N TYR A 21 -0.56 -7.72 15.07
CA TYR A 21 -0.51 -8.16 13.67
C TYR A 21 0.02 -9.58 13.53
N MET A 22 0.63 -10.13 14.58
CA MET A 22 1.22 -11.46 14.52
C MET A 22 0.14 -12.52 14.63
N ASP A 23 0.21 -13.49 13.72
CA ASP A 23 -0.67 -14.64 13.69
C ASP A 23 -0.66 -15.38 15.05
N PRO A 24 -1.83 -15.58 15.69
CA PRO A 24 -1.92 -16.27 16.97
C PRO A 24 -1.48 -17.73 16.89
N GLU A 25 -1.66 -18.42 15.75
CA GLU A 25 -1.13 -19.76 15.56
C GLU A 25 0.38 -19.75 15.42
N PHE A 26 0.95 -18.84 14.63
CA PHE A 26 2.41 -18.67 14.57
C PHE A 26 3.00 -18.39 15.96
N ASN A 27 2.34 -17.56 16.77
CA ASN A 27 2.77 -17.29 18.14
C ASN A 27 2.74 -18.54 19.04
N ALA A 28 1.81 -19.46 18.80
CA ALA A 28 1.63 -20.66 19.59
C ALA A 28 2.52 -21.82 19.13
N THR A 29 2.66 -22.02 17.81
CA THR A 29 3.34 -23.16 17.19
C THR A 29 4.76 -22.85 16.74
N GLY A 30 5.06 -21.58 16.43
CA GLY A 30 6.30 -21.15 15.78
C GLY A 30 6.35 -21.44 14.28
N GLU A 31 5.27 -21.97 13.69
CA GLU A 31 5.21 -22.32 12.27
C GLU A 31 4.68 -21.16 11.43
N LEU A 32 5.53 -20.64 10.54
CA LEU A 32 5.18 -19.54 9.66
C LEU A 32 4.58 -20.07 8.35
N THR A 33 3.39 -19.59 8.00
CA THR A 33 2.68 -20.00 6.77
C THR A 33 2.21 -18.80 5.97
N GLU A 34 1.76 -19.02 4.73
CA GLU A 34 1.10 -17.97 3.93
C GLU A 34 -0.16 -17.41 4.63
N LEU A 35 -0.82 -18.22 5.48
CA LEU A 35 -2.01 -17.81 6.24
C LEU A 35 -1.66 -16.90 7.43
N SER A 36 -0.40 -16.86 7.84
CA SER A 36 0.10 -15.90 8.82
C SER A 36 0.15 -14.48 8.23
N ASP A 37 0.51 -14.36 6.95
CA ASP A 37 0.45 -13.09 6.22
C ASP A 37 -1.00 -12.65 5.99
N VAL A 38 -1.91 -13.60 5.71
CA VAL A 38 -3.35 -13.32 5.61
C VAL A 38 -3.90 -12.75 6.92
N TYR A 39 -3.51 -13.30 8.06
CA TYR A 39 -3.90 -12.75 9.37
C TYR A 39 -3.46 -11.29 9.52
N SER A 40 -2.17 -11.05 9.28
CA SER A 40 -1.57 -9.72 9.36
C SER A 40 -2.28 -8.72 8.43
N LEU A 41 -2.58 -9.13 7.20
CA LEU A 41 -3.34 -8.35 6.23
C LEU A 41 -4.75 -8.04 6.74
N GLY A 42 -5.43 -9.00 7.38
CA GLY A 42 -6.74 -8.80 7.98
C GLY A 42 -6.74 -7.70 9.02
N VAL A 43 -5.76 -7.70 9.94
CA VAL A 43 -5.61 -6.64 10.96
C VAL A 43 -5.36 -5.28 10.31
N ILE A 44 -4.53 -5.23 9.26
CA ILE A 44 -4.25 -4.00 8.50
C ILE A 44 -5.52 -3.46 7.85
N ILE A 45 -6.31 -4.31 7.17
CA ILE A 45 -7.58 -3.92 6.55
C ILE A 45 -8.51 -3.30 7.58
N LEU A 46 -8.68 -3.94 8.75
CA LEU A 46 -9.54 -3.43 9.81
C LEU A 46 -9.04 -2.12 10.40
N ARG A 47 -7.72 -1.98 10.56
CA ARG A 47 -7.10 -0.74 11.07
C ARG A 47 -7.28 0.41 10.10
N LEU A 48 -7.09 0.19 8.81
CA LEU A 48 -7.30 1.21 7.78
C LEU A 48 -8.76 1.65 7.70
N LEU A 49 -9.69 0.70 7.82
CA LEU A 49 -11.12 1.00 7.77
C LEU A 49 -11.61 1.84 8.95
N THR A 50 -11.04 1.61 10.14
CA THR A 50 -11.54 2.17 11.40
C THR A 50 -10.68 3.30 11.98
N GLY A 51 -9.42 3.42 11.55
CA GLY A 51 -8.45 4.34 12.13
C GLY A 51 -8.08 4.00 13.58
N MET A 52 -8.50 2.83 14.09
CA MET A 52 -8.38 2.45 15.50
C MET A 52 -7.10 1.66 15.79
N ALA A 53 -6.72 1.59 17.07
CA ALA A 53 -5.66 0.69 17.52
C ALA A 53 -6.06 -0.78 17.29
N PRO A 54 -5.10 -1.66 16.91
CA PRO A 54 -5.39 -3.03 16.47
C PRO A 54 -5.80 -3.99 17.61
N LEU A 55 -5.55 -3.64 18.87
CA LEU A 55 -5.90 -4.47 20.03
C LEU A 55 -7.41 -4.68 20.12
N SER A 56 -7.85 -5.95 20.10
CA SER A 56 -9.26 -6.36 20.12
C SER A 56 -10.10 -5.81 18.97
N LEU A 57 -9.46 -5.28 17.92
CA LEU A 57 -10.15 -4.62 16.81
C LEU A 57 -11.05 -5.58 16.04
N SER A 58 -10.56 -6.78 15.74
CA SER A 58 -11.34 -7.82 15.05
C SER A 58 -12.64 -8.16 15.75
N LYS A 59 -12.61 -8.31 17.09
CA LYS A 59 -13.80 -8.61 17.89
C LYS A 59 -14.79 -7.45 17.85
N LYS A 60 -14.31 -6.23 18.06
CA LYS A 60 -15.15 -5.03 18.03
C LYS A 60 -15.83 -4.82 16.67
N VAL A 61 -15.11 -5.07 15.57
CA VAL A 61 -15.69 -4.99 14.23
C VAL A 61 -16.68 -6.12 13.96
N ALA A 62 -16.40 -7.35 14.43
CA ALA A 62 -17.33 -8.47 14.32
C ALA A 62 -18.68 -8.18 15.04
N GLU A 63 -18.63 -7.70 16.28
CA GLU A 63 -19.83 -7.28 17.04
C GLU A 63 -20.60 -6.15 16.35
N ALA A 64 -19.88 -5.19 15.76
CA ALA A 64 -20.51 -4.10 15.00
C ALA A 64 -21.15 -4.57 13.70
N LEU A 65 -20.59 -5.61 13.04
CA LEU A 65 -21.19 -6.24 11.87
C LEU A 65 -22.46 -7.01 12.24
N GLU A 66 -22.46 -7.73 13.37
CA GLU A 66 -23.62 -8.47 13.88
C GLU A 66 -24.78 -7.54 14.28
N SER A 67 -24.45 -6.38 14.89
CA SER A 67 -25.42 -5.36 15.30
C SER A 67 -25.77 -4.33 14.22
N ASP A 68 -25.28 -4.51 12.99
CA ASP A 68 -25.39 -3.58 11.85
C ASP A 68 -24.99 -2.11 12.19
N SER A 69 -24.04 -1.95 13.09
CA SER A 69 -23.54 -0.67 13.61
C SER A 69 -22.14 -0.29 13.09
N LEU A 70 -21.64 -0.98 12.06
CA LEU A 70 -20.31 -0.76 11.46
C LEU A 70 -20.05 0.72 11.09
N HIS A 71 -21.08 1.44 10.64
CA HIS A 71 -21.00 2.86 10.26
C HIS A 71 -20.50 3.77 11.39
N LEU A 72 -20.58 3.33 12.65
CA LEU A 72 -20.05 4.05 13.82
C LEU A 72 -18.54 3.87 14.00
N LEU A 73 -17.96 2.80 13.46
CA LEU A 73 -16.54 2.47 13.59
C LEU A 73 -15.69 2.93 12.40
N ILE A 74 -16.30 3.17 11.25
CA ILE A 74 -15.59 3.59 10.04
C ILE A 74 -14.92 4.96 10.27
N ASP A 75 -13.65 5.06 9.86
CA ASP A 75 -12.86 6.28 10.00
C ASP A 75 -13.37 7.40 9.09
N LYS A 76 -14.10 8.34 9.68
CA LYS A 76 -14.64 9.52 8.97
C LYS A 76 -13.55 10.52 8.56
N SER A 77 -12.36 10.45 9.16
CA SER A 77 -11.24 11.34 8.83
C SER A 77 -10.58 10.98 7.50
N ALA A 78 -10.69 9.72 7.07
CA ALA A 78 -10.20 9.22 5.78
C ALA A 78 -11.15 9.54 4.60
N GLY A 79 -12.19 10.35 4.81
CA GLY A 79 -13.13 10.79 3.79
C GLY A 79 -14.44 9.99 3.77
N GLY A 80 -15.17 10.11 2.66
CA GLY A 80 -16.46 9.45 2.47
C GLY A 80 -16.30 8.00 2.01
N TRP A 81 -16.28 7.06 2.96
CA TRP A 81 -16.24 5.63 2.63
C TRP A 81 -17.56 5.16 2.00
N PRO A 82 -17.53 4.55 0.80
CA PRO A 82 -18.68 3.83 0.26
C PRO A 82 -19.05 2.68 1.20
N TYR A 83 -20.24 2.73 1.80
CA TYR A 83 -20.60 1.82 2.90
C TYR A 83 -20.63 0.35 2.50
N ILE A 84 -21.05 0.04 1.27
CA ILE A 84 -21.16 -1.34 0.77
C ILE A 84 -19.77 -1.97 0.68
N GLU A 85 -18.82 -1.26 0.07
CA GLU A 85 -17.43 -1.65 -0.08
C GLU A 85 -16.71 -1.72 1.27
N ALA A 86 -16.96 -0.75 2.14
CA ALA A 86 -16.48 -0.74 3.52
C ALA A 86 -16.95 -1.98 4.30
N LYS A 87 -18.24 -2.35 4.18
CA LYS A 87 -18.80 -3.54 4.82
C LYS A 87 -18.20 -4.83 4.25
N GLN A 88 -17.94 -4.89 2.94
CA GLN A 88 -17.24 -6.02 2.32
C GLN A 88 -15.80 -6.18 2.85
N LEU A 89 -15.05 -5.07 2.97
CA LEU A 89 -13.72 -5.08 3.55
C LEU A 89 -13.72 -5.47 5.03
N ALA A 90 -14.70 -4.99 5.82
CA ALA A 90 -14.85 -5.37 7.22
C ALA A 90 -15.07 -6.88 7.38
N LEU A 91 -16.00 -7.45 6.60
CA LEU A 91 -16.27 -8.90 6.62
C LEU A 91 -15.04 -9.71 6.21
N LEU A 92 -14.31 -9.23 5.19
CA LEU A 92 -13.07 -9.86 4.74
C LEU A 92 -11.98 -9.81 5.83
N GLY A 93 -11.77 -8.63 6.44
CA GLY A 93 -10.79 -8.43 7.51
C GLY A 93 -11.09 -9.30 8.73
N VAL A 94 -12.35 -9.38 9.16
CA VAL A 94 -12.77 -10.30 10.24
C VAL A 94 -12.47 -11.75 9.86
N SER A 95 -12.85 -12.19 8.65
CA SER A 95 -12.57 -13.56 8.18
C SER A 95 -11.06 -13.87 8.12
N CYS A 96 -10.22 -12.91 7.75
CA CYS A 96 -8.76 -13.07 7.71
C CYS A 96 -8.15 -13.18 9.12
N THR A 97 -8.79 -12.61 10.13
CA THR A 97 -8.31 -12.58 11.53
C THR A 97 -8.89 -13.70 12.40
N GLU A 98 -9.41 -14.76 11.77
CA GLU A 98 -9.79 -15.98 12.46
C GLU A 98 -8.61 -16.58 13.22
N MET A 99 -8.89 -17.06 14.44
CA MET A 99 -7.85 -17.61 15.31
C MET A 99 -7.22 -18.85 14.68
N MET A 100 -8.05 -19.72 14.08
CA MET A 100 -7.60 -20.93 13.40
C MET A 100 -7.21 -20.64 11.95
N ALA A 101 -6.01 -21.03 11.51
CA ALA A 101 -5.51 -20.72 10.18
C ALA A 101 -6.41 -21.33 9.09
N GLU A 102 -6.94 -22.54 9.28
CA GLU A 102 -7.77 -23.22 8.28
C GLU A 102 -9.12 -22.54 8.04
N LYS A 103 -9.57 -21.70 8.98
CA LYS A 103 -10.78 -20.88 8.82
C LYS A 103 -10.52 -19.61 8.02
N ARG A 104 -9.25 -19.22 7.85
CA ARG A 104 -8.87 -18.02 7.11
C ARG A 104 -9.02 -18.26 5.60
N PRO A 105 -9.44 -17.25 4.84
CA PRO A 105 -9.50 -17.34 3.39
C PRO A 105 -8.10 -17.41 2.76
N GLY A 106 -7.94 -18.25 1.74
CA GLY A 106 -6.73 -18.20 0.91
C GLY A 106 -6.59 -16.86 0.17
N LEU A 107 -5.35 -16.35 0.12
CA LEU A 107 -5.03 -15.03 -0.44
C LEU A 107 -5.55 -14.89 -1.89
N PHE A 108 -5.13 -15.76 -2.79
CA PHE A 108 -5.57 -15.73 -4.19
C PHE A 108 -7.00 -16.26 -4.41
N THR A 109 -7.47 -17.13 -3.50
CA THR A 109 -8.73 -17.84 -3.68
C THR A 109 -9.95 -16.96 -3.38
N LYS A 110 -9.87 -16.15 -2.32
CA LYS A 110 -10.99 -15.33 -1.84
C LYS A 110 -10.60 -13.89 -1.50
N VAL A 111 -9.46 -13.65 -0.85
CA VAL A 111 -9.04 -12.28 -0.46
C VAL A 111 -8.88 -11.40 -1.70
N TRP A 112 -8.08 -11.85 -2.67
CA TRP A 112 -7.80 -11.14 -3.91
C TRP A 112 -9.07 -10.84 -4.71
N LYS A 113 -9.98 -11.80 -4.82
CA LYS A 113 -11.25 -11.65 -5.56
C LYS A 113 -12.17 -10.57 -4.98
N VAL A 114 -12.04 -10.27 -3.68
CA VAL A 114 -12.79 -9.18 -3.04
C VAL A 114 -12.05 -7.86 -3.16
N VAL A 115 -10.73 -7.85 -2.94
CA VAL A 115 -9.94 -6.60 -2.92
C VAL A 115 -9.75 -6.03 -4.32
N GLU A 116 -9.45 -6.85 -5.32
CA GLU A 116 -9.13 -6.40 -6.68
C GLU A 116 -10.24 -5.52 -7.31
N PRO A 117 -11.54 -5.92 -7.29
CA PRO A 117 -12.58 -5.08 -7.86
C PRO A 117 -12.78 -3.75 -7.12
N LEU A 118 -12.48 -3.72 -5.83
CA LEU A 118 -12.59 -2.51 -5.00
C LEU A 118 -11.50 -1.49 -5.33
N MET A 119 -10.31 -1.96 -5.72
CA MET A 119 -9.24 -1.10 -6.22
C MET A 119 -9.59 -0.48 -7.59
N ARG A 120 -10.36 -1.18 -8.42
CA ARG A 120 -10.67 -0.76 -9.81
C ARG A 120 -11.85 0.22 -9.92
N LYS A 121 -12.81 0.20 -8.99
CA LYS A 121 -14.04 1.04 -9.03
C LYS A 121 -13.86 2.44 -8.44
N SER A 122 -12.69 2.72 -7.90
CA SER A 122 -12.31 4.05 -7.46
C SER A 122 -12.01 4.95 -8.66
N HIS A 123 -13.03 5.60 -9.23
CA HIS A 123 -12.84 6.69 -10.18
C HIS A 123 -12.24 7.96 -9.54
N ALA A 124 -11.98 7.97 -8.22
CA ALA A 124 -11.48 9.13 -7.46
C ALA A 124 -10.11 8.93 -6.79
N ALA A 125 -9.63 7.69 -6.66
CA ALA A 125 -8.27 7.36 -6.24
C ALA A 125 -7.73 6.29 -7.19
N SER A 126 -7.15 6.76 -8.29
CA SER A 126 -6.28 5.93 -9.13
C SER A 126 -5.01 5.65 -8.34
N TRP A 127 -5.02 4.63 -7.48
CA TRP A 127 -3.78 3.99 -7.08
C TRP A 127 -3.35 3.11 -8.26
N PRO A 128 -2.19 3.35 -8.90
CA PRO A 128 -1.78 2.55 -10.04
C PRO A 128 -1.23 1.21 -9.53
N TYR A 129 -2.15 0.26 -9.48
CA TYR A 129 -1.86 -1.15 -9.53
C TYR A 129 -1.13 -1.47 -10.84
N TYR A 130 0.04 -2.10 -10.76
CA TYR A 130 0.76 -2.65 -11.90
C TYR A 130 -0.14 -3.68 -12.61
N PRO A 131 -0.64 -3.41 -13.83
CA PRO A 131 -1.23 -4.44 -14.64
C PRO A 131 -0.08 -5.30 -15.15
N SER A 132 0.00 -6.54 -14.68
CA SER A 132 0.68 -7.60 -15.40
C SER A 132 -0.09 -7.86 -16.71
N GLY A 133 0.17 -7.04 -17.73
CA GLY A 133 -0.46 -7.15 -19.04
C GLY A 133 -0.50 -5.83 -19.80
N GLU A 134 0.53 -5.63 -20.62
CA GLU A 134 0.56 -4.82 -21.86
C GLU A 134 0.17 -3.32 -21.76
N SER A 135 1.22 -2.48 -21.74
CA SER A 135 1.21 -1.01 -21.79
C SER A 135 1.16 -0.23 -20.46
N CYS A 136 1.93 -0.68 -19.47
CA CYS A 136 2.33 0.17 -18.35
C CYS A 136 3.74 0.73 -18.65
N ALA A 137 3.92 2.05 -18.54
CA ALA A 137 5.23 2.66 -18.78
C ALA A 137 6.30 2.06 -17.85
N PRO A 138 7.56 1.95 -18.30
CA PRO A 138 8.66 1.41 -17.48
C PRO A 138 8.69 2.05 -16.09
N ALA A 139 8.82 1.22 -15.04
CA ALA A 139 8.84 1.65 -13.64
C ALA A 139 9.76 2.87 -13.35
N PRO A 140 10.97 2.98 -13.94
CA PRO A 140 11.83 4.15 -13.74
C PRO A 140 11.23 5.48 -14.19
N PHE A 141 10.17 5.46 -15.01
CA PHE A 141 9.51 6.66 -15.54
C PHE A 141 8.43 7.19 -14.59
N ILE A 142 8.01 6.41 -13.61
CA ILE A 142 6.90 6.74 -12.71
C ILE A 142 7.43 7.47 -11.48
N CYS A 143 6.84 8.62 -11.15
CA CYS A 143 7.12 9.36 -9.93
C CYS A 143 6.63 8.57 -8.70
N PRO A 144 7.46 8.31 -7.68
CA PRO A 144 7.01 7.58 -6.48
C PRO A 144 5.99 8.31 -5.61
N ILE A 145 5.87 9.64 -5.74
CA ILE A 145 4.90 10.46 -4.99
C ILE A 145 3.60 10.59 -5.76
N ALA A 146 3.69 11.04 -7.01
CA ALA A 146 2.54 11.34 -7.86
C ALA A 146 1.96 10.09 -8.54
N MET A 147 2.76 9.02 -8.63
CA MET A 147 2.41 7.76 -9.26
C MET A 147 2.02 7.89 -10.76
N GLU A 148 2.51 8.92 -11.42
CA GLU A 148 2.34 9.19 -12.85
C GLU A 148 3.70 9.24 -13.57
N ILE A 149 3.71 9.14 -14.92
CA ILE A 149 4.92 9.34 -15.72
C ILE A 149 5.45 10.77 -15.50
N MET A 150 6.73 10.87 -15.10
CA MET A 150 7.38 12.15 -14.83
C MET A 150 7.50 13.02 -16.10
N ARG A 151 7.00 14.25 -16.01
CA ARG A 151 7.19 15.30 -17.02
C ARG A 151 8.46 16.09 -16.77
N ASP A 152 8.73 16.41 -15.50
CA ASP A 152 9.96 17.08 -15.07
C ASP A 152 10.63 16.31 -13.93
N PRO A 153 11.39 15.23 -14.25
CA PRO A 153 12.05 14.41 -13.24
C PRO A 153 13.20 15.17 -12.54
N GLN A 154 13.14 15.23 -11.21
CA GLN A 154 14.09 15.91 -10.33
C GLN A 154 14.66 14.93 -9.30
N VAL A 155 15.98 14.88 -9.17
CA VAL A 155 16.70 14.03 -8.21
C VAL A 155 16.86 14.79 -6.89
N ALA A 156 16.43 14.19 -5.78
CA ALA A 156 16.68 14.71 -4.44
C ALA A 156 18.03 14.21 -3.88
N SER A 157 18.46 14.72 -2.73
CA SER A 157 19.76 14.41 -2.12
C SER A 157 19.92 12.96 -1.66
N ASP A 158 18.82 12.20 -1.57
CA ASP A 158 18.80 10.74 -1.32
C ASP A 158 19.04 9.91 -2.59
N GLY A 159 19.13 10.53 -3.76
CA GLY A 159 19.35 9.87 -5.05
C GLY A 159 18.08 9.37 -5.74
N PHE A 160 16.89 9.54 -5.12
CA PHE A 160 15.63 9.19 -5.77
C PHE A 160 15.14 10.31 -6.68
N THR A 161 14.42 9.94 -7.73
CA THR A 161 13.87 10.88 -8.72
C THR A 161 12.35 11.00 -8.57
N TYR A 162 11.86 12.23 -8.63
CA TYR A 162 10.45 12.57 -8.43
C TYR A 162 9.99 13.58 -9.47
N GLU A 163 8.68 13.72 -9.66
CA GLU A 163 8.10 14.84 -10.39
C GLU A 163 8.34 16.15 -9.63
N ALA A 164 8.75 17.20 -10.34
CA ALA A 164 9.18 18.47 -9.75
C ALA A 164 8.13 19.10 -8.84
N GLU A 165 6.87 19.15 -9.29
CA GLU A 165 5.77 19.73 -8.50
C GLU A 165 5.48 18.90 -7.25
N ALA A 166 5.50 17.58 -7.38
CA ALA A 166 5.19 16.66 -6.29
C ALA A 166 6.22 16.72 -5.16
N ILE A 167 7.52 16.71 -5.50
CA ILE A 167 8.58 16.77 -4.48
C ILE A 167 8.65 18.15 -3.81
N ARG A 168 8.35 19.24 -4.53
CA ARG A 168 8.27 20.58 -3.93
C ARG A 168 7.14 20.68 -2.92
N SER A 169 5.94 20.22 -3.30
CA SER A 169 4.79 20.19 -2.36
C SER A 169 5.04 19.29 -1.15
N TRP A 170 5.84 18.23 -1.31
CA TRP A 170 6.27 17.41 -0.19
C TRP A 170 7.19 18.18 0.77
N PHE A 171 8.17 18.93 0.23
CA PHE A 171 9.10 19.73 1.03
C PHE A 171 8.44 20.90 1.78
N ASP A 172 7.29 21.39 1.32
CA ASP A 172 6.49 22.36 2.07
C ASP A 172 5.99 21.81 3.42
N LYS A 173 5.94 20.47 3.58
CA LYS A 173 5.43 19.79 4.78
C LYS A 173 6.54 19.27 5.71
N GLY A 174 7.78 19.22 5.24
CA GLY A 174 8.91 18.68 6.02
C GLY A 174 10.14 18.36 5.17
N ASN A 175 11.21 17.93 5.81
CA ASN A 175 12.51 17.72 5.18
C ASN A 175 12.90 16.23 5.04
N ASN A 176 11.91 15.34 5.00
CA ASN A 176 12.13 13.90 4.92
C ASN A 176 12.06 13.39 3.48
N SER A 177 12.81 12.33 3.18
CA SER A 177 12.72 11.57 1.94
C SER A 177 11.33 10.96 1.79
N PRO A 178 10.61 11.17 0.67
CA PRO A 178 9.34 10.51 0.41
C PRO A 178 9.43 8.98 0.37
N MET A 179 10.59 8.43 -0.01
CA MET A 179 10.79 6.99 -0.17
C MET A 179 11.17 6.28 1.13
N THR A 180 11.97 6.93 1.98
CA THR A 180 12.55 6.30 3.17
C THR A 180 12.06 6.90 4.49
N ASN A 181 11.38 8.04 4.42
CA ASN A 181 10.97 8.87 5.56
C ASN A 181 12.15 9.36 6.45
N LEU A 182 13.39 9.24 5.97
CA LEU A 182 14.58 9.73 6.67
C LEU A 182 14.81 11.21 6.35
N ALA A 183 15.35 11.98 7.32
CA ALA A 183 15.70 13.38 7.09
C ALA A 183 16.75 13.50 5.98
N LEU A 184 16.49 14.38 5.01
CA LEU A 184 17.41 14.63 3.91
C LEU A 184 18.55 15.55 4.35
N PRO A 185 19.80 15.31 3.87
CA PRO A 185 20.91 16.21 4.13
C PRO A 185 20.65 17.65 3.65
N ASN A 186 19.89 17.80 2.56
CA ASN A 186 19.44 19.07 2.01
C ASN A 186 18.23 18.86 1.08
N LEU A 187 17.54 19.96 0.77
CA LEU A 187 16.36 19.98 -0.11
C LEU A 187 16.70 20.38 -1.56
N HIS A 188 17.97 20.28 -1.95
CA HIS A 188 18.40 20.63 -3.29
C HIS A 188 17.89 19.60 -4.29
N LEU A 189 17.32 20.08 -5.39
CA LEU A 189 16.80 19.26 -6.48
C LEU A 189 17.67 19.43 -7.72
N THR A 190 18.07 18.30 -8.31
CA THR A 190 18.89 18.28 -9.51
C THR A 190 18.07 17.72 -10.68
N PRO A 191 17.90 18.46 -11.79
CA PRO A 191 17.13 17.96 -12.93
C PRO A 191 17.73 16.68 -13.53
N ASN A 192 16.95 15.61 -13.63
CA ASN A 192 17.36 14.36 -14.27
C ASN A 192 17.08 14.43 -15.78
N ARG A 193 17.93 15.16 -16.51
CA ARG A 193 17.75 15.40 -17.94
C ARG A 193 17.81 14.10 -18.77
N VAL A 194 18.60 13.12 -18.33
CA VAL A 194 18.73 11.82 -19.00
C VAL A 194 17.39 11.09 -18.94
N LEU A 195 16.81 10.96 -17.75
CA LEU A 195 15.51 10.31 -17.58
C LEU A 195 14.41 11.07 -18.32
N ARG A 196 14.44 12.41 -18.27
CA ARG A 196 13.49 13.25 -19.01
C ARG A 196 13.53 12.93 -20.50
N SER A 197 14.71 12.87 -21.12
CA SER A 197 14.85 12.52 -22.54
C SER A 197 14.33 11.11 -22.84
N SER A 198 14.68 10.12 -22.03
CA SER A 198 14.21 8.73 -22.20
C SER A 198 12.68 8.63 -22.13
N ILE A 199 12.05 9.35 -21.21
CA ILE A 199 10.59 9.41 -21.10
C ILE A 199 9.96 10.04 -22.35
N HIS A 200 10.54 11.13 -22.85
CA HIS A 200 10.02 11.80 -24.04
C HIS A 200 10.09 10.89 -25.28
N GLU A 201 11.19 10.18 -25.47
CA GLU A 201 11.35 9.21 -26.56
C GLU A 201 10.32 8.08 -26.46
N TYR A 202 10.12 7.52 -25.26
CA TYR A 202 9.11 6.50 -25.01
C TYR A 202 7.70 6.97 -25.38
N LEU A 203 7.30 8.16 -24.92
CA LEU A 203 5.98 8.72 -25.21
C LEU A 203 5.76 8.98 -26.70
N GLN A 204 6.82 9.34 -27.44
CA GLN A 204 6.74 9.50 -28.90
C GLN A 204 6.53 8.16 -29.62
N GLN A 205 7.19 7.09 -29.17
CA GLN A 205 7.02 5.75 -29.74
C GLN A 205 5.61 5.22 -29.52
N GLN A 206 5.07 5.40 -28.32
CA GLN A 206 3.69 4.99 -27.98
C GLN A 206 2.63 5.70 -28.84
N LYS A 207 2.80 7.02 -29.08
CA LYS A 207 1.91 7.78 -29.97
C LYS A 207 1.93 7.29 -31.41
N LYS A 208 3.10 6.88 -31.91
CA LYS A 208 3.25 6.34 -33.27
C LYS A 208 2.55 4.98 -33.41
N GLN A 209 2.70 4.10 -32.42
CA GLN A 209 2.06 2.77 -32.38
C GLN A 209 0.53 2.89 -32.38
N GLN A 210 -0.04 3.78 -31.56
CA GLN A 210 -1.49 4.02 -31.52
C GLN A 210 -2.06 4.59 -32.84
N GLN A 211 -1.25 5.29 -33.62
CA GLN A 211 -1.62 5.79 -34.95
C GLN A 211 -1.45 4.76 -36.07
N THR A 212 -0.76 3.64 -35.83
CA THR A 212 -0.60 2.56 -36.81
C THR A 212 -1.61 1.42 -36.61
N ASP A 213 -2.21 1.33 -35.42
CA ASP A 213 -3.26 0.34 -35.08
C ASP A 213 -4.70 0.88 -35.22
N SER A 214 -4.89 2.08 -35.80
CA SER A 214 -6.20 2.67 -36.16
C SER A 214 -6.35 2.79 -37.68
#